data_AF-A0A1G2ZYA5-F1
#
_entry.id   AF-A0A1G2ZYA5-F1
#
_cell.length_a   1.000
_cell.length_b   1.000
_cell.length_c   1.000
_cell.angle_alpha   90.00
_cell.angle_beta   90.00
_cell.angle_gamma   90.00
#
_symmetry.space_group_name_H-M   'P 1'
#
loop_
_entity.id
_entity.type
_entity.pdbx_description
1 polymer ?
#
loop_
_entity_poly.entity_id
_entity_poly.type
_entity_poly.pdbx_seq_one_letter_code
_entity_poly.pdbx_strand_id
1 'polypeptide(L)'
;MLIESHLKANFPNIYRYLLGKKNQLRKRMDSRKHYASGATWYRHLRSGSFRYIRPPKLIVKGIDTRATVGTLGKNTAFNGANSPAIILEYSQIPRREYFLGVLNSALLSYYLRTVCPAKLGGYFRFNANSINEVPIRCVNFSDPADKVRHDQMVQLVEQMLGTKRQLAVAKTDKDKGYYEVRCSDIDSQIDRLVYELYGLTDEEIRIVEGASK
;
A
#
# COMPACT_ATOMS: atom_id res chain seq x y z
N MET A 1 8.71 1.42 -28.90
CA MET A 1 7.77 2.56 -29.04
C MET A 1 6.72 2.17 -30.08
N LEU A 2 5.43 2.36 -29.81
CA LEU A 2 4.37 2.00 -30.75
C LEU A 2 4.43 2.95 -31.96
N ILE A 3 4.56 2.41 -33.18
CA ILE A 3 4.60 3.20 -34.42
C ILE A 3 3.19 3.51 -34.94
N GLU A 4 3.01 4.60 -35.69
CA GLU A 4 1.67 5.12 -36.05
C GLU A 4 0.91 4.15 -36.96
N SER A 5 1.62 3.49 -37.87
CA SER A 5 1.07 2.45 -38.75
C SER A 5 0.49 1.28 -37.95
N HIS A 6 1.21 0.82 -36.92
CA HIS A 6 0.74 -0.24 -36.03
C HIS A 6 -0.47 0.22 -35.20
N LEU A 7 -0.47 1.46 -34.69
CA LEU A 7 -1.61 2.02 -33.97
C LEU A 7 -2.86 2.12 -34.86
N LYS A 8 -2.70 2.57 -36.10
CA LYS A 8 -3.78 2.69 -37.09
C LYS A 8 -4.35 1.32 -37.49
N ALA A 9 -3.49 0.32 -37.70
CA ALA A 9 -3.89 -1.01 -38.13
C ALA A 9 -4.57 -1.82 -37.02
N ASN A 10 -3.99 -1.84 -35.81
CA ASN A 10 -4.45 -2.74 -34.74
C ASN A 10 -5.43 -2.06 -33.77
N PHE A 11 -5.48 -0.72 -33.74
CA PHE A 11 -6.33 0.03 -32.81
C PHE A 11 -7.04 1.21 -33.50
N PRO A 12 -7.84 0.97 -34.57
CA PRO A 12 -8.36 2.02 -35.45
C PRO A 12 -9.26 3.04 -34.74
N ASN A 13 -10.05 2.62 -33.74
CA ASN A 13 -10.89 3.52 -32.96
C ASN A 13 -10.07 4.45 -32.05
N ILE A 14 -9.02 3.90 -31.41
CA ILE A 14 -8.08 4.68 -30.59
C ILE A 14 -7.34 5.67 -31.50
N TYR A 15 -6.87 5.22 -32.65
CA TYR A 15 -6.20 6.06 -33.63
C TYR A 15 -7.09 7.23 -34.07
N ARG A 16 -8.35 6.96 -34.46
CA ARG A 16 -9.30 7.99 -34.89
C ARG A 16 -9.56 9.02 -33.80
N TYR A 17 -9.75 8.57 -32.56
CA TYR A 17 -9.94 9.46 -31.41
C TYR A 17 -8.72 10.38 -31.20
N LEU A 18 -7.52 9.79 -31.16
CA LEU A 18 -6.28 10.55 -30.97
C LEU A 18 -6.04 11.52 -32.13
N LEU A 19 -6.31 11.10 -33.37
CA LEU A 19 -6.15 11.92 -34.57
C LEU A 19 -7.02 13.17 -34.51
N GLY A 20 -8.27 13.05 -34.05
CA GLY A 20 -9.15 14.20 -33.80
C GLY A 20 -8.63 15.18 -32.75
N LYS A 21 -7.67 14.79 -31.92
CA LYS A 21 -7.01 15.63 -30.89
C LYS A 21 -5.56 15.98 -31.24
N LYS A 22 -5.06 15.65 -32.43
CA LYS A 22 -3.65 15.77 -32.83
C LYS A 22 -3.05 17.17 -32.57
N ASN A 23 -3.77 18.23 -32.94
CA ASN A 23 -3.30 19.61 -32.72
C ASN A 23 -3.19 19.97 -31.23
N GLN A 24 -4.08 19.45 -30.38
CA GLN A 24 -4.01 19.67 -28.93
C GLN A 24 -2.88 18.84 -28.31
N LEU A 25 -2.73 17.58 -28.72
CA LEU A 25 -1.69 16.69 -28.21
C LEU A 25 -0.27 17.20 -28.47
N ARG A 26 -0.04 17.83 -29.63
CA ARG A 26 1.25 18.45 -30.01
C ARG A 26 1.64 19.65 -29.16
N LYS A 27 0.67 20.33 -28.55
CA LYS A 27 0.92 21.49 -27.67
C LYS A 27 1.36 21.10 -26.25
N ARG A 28 1.25 19.82 -25.87
CA ARG A 28 1.66 19.36 -24.53
C ARG A 28 3.16 19.57 -24.32
N MET A 29 3.51 19.97 -23.10
CA MET A 29 4.89 20.27 -22.69
C MET A 29 5.28 19.47 -21.44
N ASP A 30 6.57 19.20 -21.29
CA ASP A 30 7.20 18.78 -20.03
C ASP A 30 8.45 19.63 -19.82
N SER A 31 8.60 20.20 -18.63
CA SER A 31 9.67 21.14 -18.33
C SER A 31 9.88 22.22 -19.41
N ARG A 32 8.78 22.82 -19.89
CA ARG A 32 8.73 23.86 -20.94
C ARG A 32 9.18 23.41 -22.34
N LYS A 33 9.31 22.10 -22.60
CA LYS A 33 9.64 21.56 -23.92
C LYS A 33 8.49 20.76 -24.51
N HIS A 34 8.16 20.98 -25.78
CA HIS A 34 7.24 20.12 -26.51
C HIS A 34 7.84 18.73 -26.67
N TYR A 35 7.17 17.72 -26.12
CA TYR A 35 7.61 16.34 -26.24
C TYR A 35 6.82 15.58 -27.30
N ALA A 36 5.62 15.99 -27.66
CA ALA A 36 4.74 15.22 -28.54
C ALA A 36 4.74 15.75 -29.98
N SER A 37 5.91 15.82 -30.63
CA SER A 37 6.07 16.29 -32.01
C SER A 37 6.40 15.15 -33.00
N GLY A 38 6.34 15.45 -34.30
CA GLY A 38 6.71 14.51 -35.37
C GLY A 38 5.81 13.26 -35.44
N ALA A 39 6.41 12.10 -35.72
CA ALA A 39 5.75 10.80 -35.86
C ALA A 39 5.23 10.19 -34.54
N THR A 40 5.51 10.85 -33.41
CA THR A 40 5.15 10.37 -32.05
C THR A 40 4.20 11.32 -31.34
N TRP A 41 3.43 12.09 -32.10
CA TRP A 41 2.50 13.12 -31.59
C TRP A 41 1.45 12.60 -30.58
N TYR A 42 1.19 11.29 -30.58
CA TYR A 42 0.28 10.60 -29.64
C TYR A 42 0.99 10.00 -28.41
N ARG A 43 2.32 10.12 -28.27
CA ARG A 43 3.05 9.45 -27.17
C ARG A 43 2.61 9.96 -25.80
N HIS A 44 2.62 9.08 -24.81
CA HIS A 44 2.52 9.47 -23.40
C HIS A 44 3.80 10.20 -22.97
N LEU A 45 3.66 11.17 -22.07
CA LEU A 45 4.83 11.85 -21.49
C LEU A 45 5.66 10.90 -20.64
N ARG A 46 4.98 10.23 -19.71
CA ARG A 46 5.52 9.21 -18.81
C ARG A 46 4.57 8.04 -18.91
N SER A 47 4.93 7.01 -19.67
CA SER A 47 4.07 5.82 -19.85
C SER A 47 3.87 5.02 -18.55
N GLY A 48 4.55 5.41 -17.46
CA GLY A 48 4.61 4.65 -16.23
C GLY A 48 5.33 3.32 -16.44
N SER A 49 5.36 2.52 -15.39
CA SER A 49 5.88 1.15 -15.44
C SER A 49 4.74 0.16 -15.29
N PHE A 50 4.37 -0.48 -16.39
CA PHE A 50 3.32 -1.51 -16.41
C PHE A 50 3.67 -2.73 -15.56
N ARG A 51 4.95 -2.93 -15.22
CA ARG A 51 5.39 -4.03 -14.35
C ARG A 51 4.74 -3.96 -12.97
N TYR A 52 4.40 -2.77 -12.49
CA TYR A 52 3.73 -2.57 -11.19
C TYR A 52 2.22 -2.81 -11.24
N ILE A 53 1.63 -2.97 -12.43
CA ILE A 53 0.19 -3.24 -12.57
C ILE A 53 -0.10 -4.72 -12.32
N ARG A 54 0.77 -5.59 -12.85
CA ARG A 54 0.59 -7.04 -12.88
C ARG A 54 0.58 -7.73 -11.49
N PRO A 55 1.53 -7.49 -10.58
CA PRO A 55 1.60 -8.23 -9.32
C PRO A 55 0.52 -7.76 -8.34
N PRO A 56 0.13 -8.59 -7.36
CA PRO A 56 -0.55 -8.09 -6.17
C PRO A 56 0.43 -7.22 -5.37
N LYS A 57 -0.09 -6.27 -4.60
CA LYS A 57 0.75 -5.34 -3.83
C LYS A 57 0.05 -4.92 -2.55
N LEU A 58 0.84 -4.53 -1.55
CA LEU A 58 0.34 -3.78 -0.41
C LEU A 58 0.34 -2.30 -0.80
N ILE A 59 -0.71 -1.57 -0.43
CA ILE A 59 -0.84 -0.14 -0.74
C ILE A 59 -0.86 0.64 0.56
N VAL A 60 -0.03 1.68 0.66
CA VAL A 60 0.06 2.53 1.84
C VAL A 60 -0.69 3.82 1.57
N LYS A 61 -1.54 4.25 2.51
CA LYS A 61 -2.13 5.59 2.49
C LYS A 61 -1.01 6.59 2.79
N GLY A 62 -0.53 7.30 1.77
CA GLY A 62 0.70 8.09 1.88
C GLY A 62 0.58 9.38 2.66
N ILE A 63 -0.64 9.81 3.04
CA ILE A 63 -0.87 10.90 4.00
C ILE A 63 -1.93 10.43 5.00
N ASP A 64 -1.51 10.23 6.25
CA ASP A 64 -2.41 9.78 7.32
C ASP A 64 -1.81 10.11 8.70
N THR A 65 -2.58 9.93 9.78
CA THR A 65 -2.11 10.14 11.17
C THR A 65 -1.44 8.89 11.78
N ARG A 66 -1.70 7.71 11.20
CA ARG A 66 -1.02 6.43 11.51
C ARG A 66 -0.72 5.68 10.21
N ALA A 67 0.17 4.70 10.26
CA ALA A 67 0.44 3.89 9.08
C ALA A 67 -0.82 3.06 8.76
N THR A 68 -1.37 3.25 7.56
CA THR A 68 -2.53 2.51 7.06
C THR A 68 -2.14 1.78 5.79
N VAL A 69 -2.10 0.46 5.86
CA VAL A 69 -1.71 -0.41 4.75
C VAL A 69 -2.86 -1.33 4.38
N GLY A 70 -3.23 -1.33 3.10
CA GLY A 70 -4.22 -2.20 2.51
C GLY A 70 -3.61 -3.15 1.49
N THR A 71 -4.47 -3.93 0.82
CA THR A 71 -4.07 -4.82 -0.27
C THR A 71 -4.69 -4.35 -1.58
N LEU A 72 -3.96 -4.54 -2.68
CA LEU A 72 -4.44 -4.29 -4.02
C LEU A 72 -4.10 -5.50 -4.90
N GLY A 73 -5.12 -6.00 -5.62
CA GLY A 73 -5.03 -7.23 -6.40
C GLY A 73 -4.09 -7.14 -7.62
N LYS A 74 -3.92 -8.26 -8.32
CA LYS A 74 -3.21 -8.31 -9.61
C LYS A 74 -3.95 -7.46 -10.65
N ASN A 75 -3.21 -6.99 -11.65
CA ASN A 75 -3.75 -6.20 -12.77
C ASN A 75 -4.46 -4.90 -12.36
N THR A 76 -3.96 -4.25 -11.31
CA THR A 76 -4.50 -3.00 -10.76
C THR A 76 -3.52 -1.84 -10.95
N ALA A 77 -4.04 -0.68 -11.35
CA ALA A 77 -3.28 0.56 -11.39
C ALA A 77 -3.49 1.36 -10.09
N PHE A 78 -2.48 2.13 -9.69
CA PHE A 78 -2.53 3.01 -8.52
C PHE A 78 -1.69 4.26 -8.75
N ASN A 79 -1.94 5.30 -7.96
CA ASN A 79 -1.15 6.53 -8.00
C ASN A 79 -0.01 6.47 -6.97
N GLY A 80 1.21 6.21 -7.45
CA GLY A 80 2.39 6.14 -6.58
C GLY A 80 2.83 7.46 -5.94
N ALA A 81 2.29 8.62 -6.34
CA ALA A 81 2.75 9.92 -5.83
C ALA A 81 2.36 10.17 -4.36
N ASN A 82 1.21 9.66 -3.92
CA ASN A 82 0.70 9.79 -2.54
C ASN A 82 0.20 8.45 -1.99
N SER A 83 0.48 7.34 -2.67
CA SER A 83 0.15 6.01 -2.19
C SER A 83 1.26 5.04 -2.60
N PRO A 84 2.37 4.99 -1.84
CA PRO A 84 3.42 4.01 -2.08
C PRO A 84 2.85 2.60 -2.07
N ALA A 85 3.39 1.72 -2.91
CA ALA A 85 3.03 0.31 -2.93
C ALA A 85 4.25 -0.57 -2.71
N ILE A 86 4.05 -1.67 -2.00
CA ILE A 86 5.07 -2.68 -1.71
C ILE A 86 4.74 -3.92 -2.54
N ILE A 87 5.68 -4.34 -3.36
CA ILE A 87 5.64 -5.61 -4.10
C ILE A 87 6.64 -6.53 -3.41
N LEU A 88 6.19 -7.70 -2.99
CA LEU A 88 7.04 -8.67 -2.31
C LEU A 88 7.66 -9.61 -3.37
N GLU A 89 8.99 -9.59 -3.53
CA GLU A 89 9.70 -10.19 -4.68
C GLU A 89 10.59 -11.42 -4.36
N TYR A 90 10.33 -12.19 -3.30
CA TYR A 90 11.22 -13.30 -2.89
C TYR A 90 10.52 -14.66 -2.74
N SER A 91 11.31 -15.73 -2.88
CA SER A 91 10.86 -17.13 -2.83
C SER A 91 10.64 -17.70 -1.42
N GLN A 92 11.08 -16.99 -0.37
CA GLN A 92 10.97 -17.42 1.05
C GLN A 92 10.52 -16.30 1.97
N ILE A 93 9.54 -15.49 1.53
CA ILE A 93 8.95 -14.46 2.38
C ILE A 93 7.85 -15.03 3.27
N PRO A 94 7.64 -14.45 4.46
CA PRO A 94 6.40 -14.58 5.21
C PRO A 94 5.18 -14.39 4.32
N ARG A 95 4.05 -14.95 4.74
CA ARG A 95 2.79 -14.68 4.07
C ARG A 95 2.49 -13.18 4.07
N ARG A 96 1.80 -12.69 3.04
CA ARG A 96 1.46 -11.25 2.92
C ARG A 96 0.74 -10.71 4.16
N GLU A 97 -0.04 -11.55 4.83
CA GLU A 97 -0.79 -11.20 6.03
C GLU A 97 0.14 -10.86 7.19
N TYR A 98 1.30 -11.52 7.31
CA TYR A 98 2.31 -11.16 8.30
C TYR A 98 2.77 -9.70 8.13
N PHE A 99 3.15 -9.32 6.91
CA PHE A 99 3.52 -7.94 6.59
C PHE A 99 2.36 -6.97 6.84
N LEU A 100 1.13 -7.36 6.51
CA LEU A 100 -0.03 -6.51 6.70
C LEU A 100 -0.31 -6.24 8.19
N GLY A 101 -0.15 -7.25 9.06
CA GLY A 101 -0.28 -7.09 10.50
C GLY A 101 0.82 -6.20 11.08
N VAL A 102 2.08 -6.51 10.76
CA VAL A 102 3.23 -5.73 11.22
C VAL A 102 3.12 -4.26 10.77
N LEU A 103 2.88 -4.00 9.49
CA LEU A 103 2.84 -2.63 8.94
C LEU A 103 1.66 -1.77 9.41
N ASN A 104 0.57 -2.38 9.89
CA ASN A 104 -0.58 -1.64 10.46
C ASN A 104 -0.52 -1.47 11.99
N SER A 105 0.44 -2.11 12.65
CA SER A 105 0.58 -2.06 14.12
C SER A 105 0.89 -0.66 14.66
N ALA A 106 0.61 -0.47 15.94
CA ALA A 106 0.96 0.72 16.70
C ALA A 106 2.47 0.96 16.71
N LEU A 107 3.28 -0.09 16.89
CA LEU A 107 4.75 0.00 16.89
C LEU A 107 5.28 0.54 15.57
N LEU A 108 4.84 -0.03 14.43
CA LEU A 108 5.33 0.43 13.14
C LEU A 108 4.78 1.80 12.77
N SER A 109 3.55 2.13 13.19
CA SER A 109 3.02 3.47 13.07
C SER A 109 3.86 4.48 13.86
N TYR A 110 4.22 4.17 15.12
CA TYR A 110 5.09 4.98 15.96
C TYR A 110 6.44 5.21 15.29
N TYR A 111 7.13 4.14 14.89
CA TYR A 111 8.41 4.23 14.19
C TYR A 111 8.32 5.09 12.93
N LEU A 112 7.35 4.82 12.05
CA LEU A 112 7.20 5.57 10.79
C LEU A 112 6.93 7.06 11.02
N ARG A 113 6.20 7.44 12.08
CA ARG A 113 6.01 8.85 12.45
C ARG A 113 7.32 9.54 12.86
N THR A 114 8.29 8.80 13.39
CA THR A 114 9.60 9.38 13.75
C THR A 114 10.50 9.63 12.54
N VAL A 115 10.39 8.82 11.48
CA VAL A 115 11.26 8.90 10.29
C VAL A 115 10.61 9.54 9.07
N CYS A 116 9.28 9.64 9.04
CA CYS A 116 8.55 10.26 7.92
C CYS A 116 8.33 11.77 8.14
N PRO A 117 8.31 12.58 7.06
CA PRO A 117 8.04 14.01 7.18
C PRO A 117 6.63 14.29 7.72
N ALA A 118 6.56 15.11 8.77
CA ALA A 118 5.31 15.61 9.32
C ALA A 118 4.54 16.52 8.33
N LYS A 119 3.23 16.62 8.55
CA LYS A 119 2.25 17.47 7.88
C LYS A 119 1.33 18.11 8.92
N LEU A 120 0.57 19.12 8.50
CA LEU A 120 -0.35 19.85 9.37
C LEU A 120 -1.40 18.91 9.98
N GLY A 121 -1.84 19.21 11.21
CA GLY A 121 -2.90 18.47 11.89
C GLY A 121 -2.53 17.06 12.35
N GLY A 122 -1.26 16.80 12.64
CA GLY A 122 -0.79 15.48 13.10
C GLY A 122 -0.67 14.42 12.00
N TYR A 123 -0.80 14.82 10.73
CA TYR A 123 -0.60 13.93 9.58
C TYR A 123 0.88 13.75 9.28
N PHE A 124 1.22 12.65 8.61
CA PHE A 124 2.56 12.33 8.15
C PHE A 124 2.54 11.91 6.69
N ARG A 125 3.62 12.18 5.96
CA ARG A 125 3.82 11.65 4.61
C ARG A 125 4.58 10.33 4.65
N PHE A 126 3.85 9.22 4.70
CA PHE A 126 4.41 7.88 4.55
C PHE A 126 4.89 7.69 3.11
N ASN A 127 6.21 7.77 2.92
CA ASN A 127 6.85 7.77 1.61
C ASN A 127 7.62 6.46 1.37
N ALA A 128 7.85 6.12 0.10
CA ALA A 128 8.47 4.84 -0.28
C ALA A 128 9.88 4.65 0.30
N ASN A 129 10.68 5.72 0.43
CA ASN A 129 12.04 5.63 0.96
C ASN A 129 12.02 5.20 2.43
N SER A 130 11.26 5.92 3.27
CA SER A 130 11.11 5.58 4.69
C SER A 130 10.51 4.19 4.90
N ILE A 131 9.57 3.76 4.04
CA ILE A 131 8.94 2.43 4.12
C ILE A 131 9.94 1.32 3.76
N ASN A 132 10.83 1.53 2.79
CA ASN A 132 11.83 0.53 2.39
C ASN A 132 12.88 0.26 3.47
N GLU A 133 13.13 1.24 4.34
CA GLU A 133 14.10 1.12 5.44
C GLU A 133 13.46 0.64 6.76
N VAL A 134 12.17 0.31 6.75
CA VAL A 134 11.48 -0.18 7.97
C VAL A 134 12.13 -1.48 8.43
N PRO A 135 12.53 -1.59 9.71
CA PRO A 135 13.05 -2.82 10.27
C PRO A 135 11.91 -3.83 10.43
N ILE A 136 11.71 -4.69 9.43
CA ILE A 136 10.77 -5.81 9.51
C ILE A 136 11.51 -7.04 10.04
N ARG A 137 11.06 -7.59 11.17
CA ARG A 137 11.59 -8.84 11.71
C ARG A 137 11.42 -9.97 10.69
N CYS A 138 12.51 -10.59 10.28
CA CYS A 138 12.52 -11.81 9.48
C CYS A 138 11.98 -12.99 10.30
N VAL A 139 11.15 -13.82 9.67
CA VAL A 139 10.63 -15.05 10.28
C VAL A 139 11.59 -16.20 10.00
N ASN A 140 12.08 -16.85 11.05
CA ASN A 140 12.84 -18.09 10.94
C ASN A 140 11.90 -19.30 10.95
N PHE A 141 11.50 -19.78 9.78
CA PHE A 141 10.60 -20.94 9.66
C PHE A 141 11.17 -22.26 10.18
N SER A 142 12.48 -22.31 10.47
CA SER A 142 13.10 -23.49 11.10
C SER A 142 12.94 -23.48 12.63
N ASP A 143 12.62 -22.33 13.24
CA ASP A 143 12.25 -22.22 14.65
C ASP A 143 10.73 -22.43 14.81
N PRO A 144 10.28 -23.51 15.50
CA PRO A 144 8.86 -23.76 15.73
C PRO A 144 8.13 -22.60 16.41
N ALA A 145 8.78 -21.91 17.35
CA ALA A 145 8.14 -20.81 18.07
C ALA A 145 7.91 -19.61 17.14
N ASP A 146 8.87 -19.32 16.26
CA ASP A 146 8.76 -18.23 15.29
C ASP A 146 7.71 -18.52 14.22
N LYS A 147 7.63 -19.78 13.79
CA LYS A 147 6.56 -20.24 12.90
C LYS A 147 5.18 -20.10 13.55
N VAL A 148 5.01 -20.46 14.81
CA VAL A 148 3.73 -20.29 15.53
C VAL A 148 3.32 -18.83 15.59
N ARG A 149 4.23 -17.91 15.94
CA ARG A 149 3.93 -16.46 15.95
C ARG A 149 3.56 -15.94 14.56
N HIS A 150 4.24 -16.39 13.51
CA HIS A 150 3.87 -16.07 12.14
C HIS A 150 2.45 -16.55 11.80
N ASP A 151 2.13 -17.81 12.09
CA ASP A 151 0.83 -18.40 11.77
C ASP A 151 -0.30 -17.74 12.58
N GLN A 152 -0.03 -17.34 13.83
CA GLN A 152 -0.95 -16.54 14.65
C GLN A 152 -1.21 -15.16 14.05
N MET A 153 -0.15 -14.44 13.63
CA MET A 153 -0.29 -13.14 12.96
C MET A 153 -1.16 -13.26 11.70
N VAL A 154 -0.89 -14.29 10.90
CA VAL A 154 -1.66 -14.61 9.70
C VAL A 154 -3.13 -14.81 10.03
N GLN A 155 -3.46 -15.63 11.04
CA GLN A 155 -4.84 -15.91 11.43
C GLN A 155 -5.56 -14.65 11.91
N LEU A 156 -4.92 -13.82 12.73
CA LEU A 156 -5.49 -12.55 13.21
C LEU A 156 -5.81 -11.61 12.05
N VAL A 157 -4.90 -11.49 11.09
CA VAL A 157 -5.11 -10.63 9.92
C VAL A 157 -6.19 -11.18 9.00
N GLU A 158 -6.29 -12.49 8.79
CA GLU A 158 -7.40 -13.09 8.05
C GLU A 158 -8.75 -12.82 8.73
N GLN A 159 -8.81 -12.93 10.06
CA GLN A 159 -9.99 -12.57 10.84
C GLN A 159 -10.34 -11.09 10.70
N MET A 160 -9.36 -10.18 10.82
CA MET A 160 -9.52 -8.74 10.62
C MET A 160 -10.12 -8.45 9.24
N LEU A 161 -9.56 -9.05 8.17
CA LEU A 161 -10.05 -8.86 6.80
C LEU A 161 -11.47 -9.42 6.63
N GLY A 162 -11.78 -10.56 7.26
CA GLY A 162 -13.13 -11.13 7.30
C GLY A 162 -14.13 -10.20 7.99
N THR A 163 -13.79 -9.71 9.17
CA THR A 163 -14.61 -8.79 9.95
C THR A 163 -14.82 -7.47 9.23
N LYS A 164 -13.80 -6.88 8.60
CA LYS A 164 -13.95 -5.65 7.79
C LYS A 164 -14.89 -5.84 6.59
N ARG A 165 -14.90 -7.02 5.97
CA ARG A 165 -15.87 -7.33 4.89
C ARG A 165 -17.31 -7.37 5.42
N GLN A 166 -17.52 -7.96 6.59
CA GLN A 166 -18.85 -7.99 7.22
C GLN A 166 -19.30 -6.60 7.66
N LEU A 167 -18.40 -5.80 8.23
CA LEU A 167 -18.66 -4.40 8.58
C LEU A 167 -19.10 -3.58 7.35
N ALA A 168 -18.44 -3.76 6.21
CA ALA A 168 -18.76 -3.02 4.98
C ALA A 168 -20.16 -3.32 4.42
N VAL A 169 -20.74 -4.49 4.71
CA VAL A 169 -22.08 -4.89 4.26
C VAL A 169 -23.15 -4.84 5.36
N ALA A 170 -22.76 -4.49 6.59
CA ALA A 170 -23.66 -4.40 7.75
C ALA A 170 -24.70 -3.30 7.55
N LYS A 171 -25.98 -3.65 7.73
CA LYS A 171 -27.10 -2.73 7.48
C LYS A 171 -27.57 -2.00 8.74
N THR A 172 -27.46 -2.63 9.91
CA THR A 172 -27.93 -2.07 11.17
C THR A 172 -26.78 -1.47 11.96
N ASP A 173 -27.07 -0.45 12.77
CA ASP A 173 -26.05 0.18 13.61
C ASP A 173 -25.55 -0.77 14.70
N LYS A 174 -26.41 -1.69 15.17
CA LYS A 174 -26.02 -2.77 16.08
C LYS A 174 -24.96 -3.68 15.47
N ASP A 175 -25.16 -4.12 14.22
CA ASP A 175 -24.19 -4.99 13.53
C ASP A 175 -22.89 -4.26 13.25
N LYS A 176 -22.96 -2.98 12.84
CA LYS A 176 -21.76 -2.15 12.64
C LYS A 176 -20.96 -2.02 13.93
N GLY A 177 -21.61 -1.65 15.04
CA GLY A 177 -20.96 -1.53 16.34
C GLY A 177 -20.33 -2.86 16.79
N TYR A 178 -20.99 -4.00 16.57
CA TYR A 178 -20.42 -5.31 16.85
C TYR A 178 -19.12 -5.56 16.06
N TYR A 179 -19.12 -5.31 14.74
CA TYR A 179 -17.94 -5.55 13.92
C TYR A 179 -16.82 -4.52 14.13
N GLU A 180 -17.14 -3.28 14.51
CA GLU A 180 -16.17 -2.26 14.91
C GLU A 180 -15.44 -2.66 16.19
N VAL A 181 -16.16 -3.07 17.24
CA VAL A 181 -15.56 -3.59 18.48
C VAL A 181 -14.68 -4.80 18.18
N ARG A 182 -15.18 -5.74 17.37
CA ARG A 182 -14.39 -6.91 16.96
C ARG A 182 -13.12 -6.53 16.20
N CYS A 183 -13.15 -5.51 15.34
CA CYS A 183 -11.95 -5.01 14.68
C CYS A 183 -10.96 -4.44 15.71
N SER A 184 -11.44 -3.65 16.67
CA SER A 184 -10.60 -3.09 17.74
C SER A 184 -9.91 -4.19 18.56
N ASP A 185 -10.64 -5.24 18.93
CA ASP A 185 -10.08 -6.37 19.69
C ASP A 185 -8.99 -7.11 18.92
N ILE A 186 -9.16 -7.27 17.60
CA ILE A 186 -8.16 -7.89 16.74
C ILE A 186 -6.95 -6.97 16.55
N ASP A 187 -7.14 -5.65 16.41
CA ASP A 187 -6.04 -4.67 16.32
C ASP A 187 -5.17 -4.76 17.58
N SER A 188 -5.77 -4.78 18.77
CA SER A 188 -5.05 -4.93 20.04
C SER A 188 -4.31 -6.27 20.17
N GLN A 189 -4.86 -7.36 19.61
CA GLN A 189 -4.17 -8.66 19.58
C GLN A 189 -2.97 -8.65 18.64
N ILE A 190 -3.10 -8.00 17.47
CA ILE A 190 -2.00 -7.81 16.53
C ILE A 190 -0.90 -6.97 17.19
N ASP A 191 -1.25 -5.86 17.85
CA ASP A 191 -0.27 -5.00 18.52
C ASP A 191 0.52 -5.74 19.60
N ARG A 192 -0.17 -6.51 20.47
CA ARG A 192 0.51 -7.35 21.48
C ARG A 192 1.49 -8.35 20.86
N LEU A 193 1.07 -9.02 19.79
CA LEU A 193 1.93 -9.97 19.09
C LEU A 193 3.14 -9.28 18.43
N VAL A 194 2.96 -8.06 17.90
CA VAL A 194 4.08 -7.26 17.38
C VAL A 194 5.02 -6.85 18.50
N TYR A 195 4.52 -6.43 19.67
CA TYR A 195 5.36 -6.10 20.81
C TYR A 195 6.20 -7.30 21.26
N GLU A 196 5.60 -8.49 21.33
CA GLU A 196 6.32 -9.73 21.62
C GLU A 196 7.39 -10.04 20.55
N LEU A 197 7.05 -9.93 19.27
CA LEU A 197 7.98 -10.19 18.16
C LEU A 197 9.21 -9.26 18.22
N TYR A 198 9.04 -8.02 18.65
CA TYR A 198 10.11 -7.04 18.76
C TYR A 198 10.73 -6.96 20.16
N GLY A 199 10.25 -7.75 21.13
CA GLY A 199 10.80 -7.83 22.48
C GLY A 199 10.63 -6.56 23.31
N LEU A 200 9.53 -5.82 23.11
CA LEU A 200 9.28 -4.58 23.85
C LEU A 200 8.99 -4.85 25.32
N THR A 201 9.50 -3.98 26.17
CA THR A 201 9.19 -3.90 27.60
C THR A 201 7.89 -3.13 27.85
N ASP A 202 7.32 -3.27 29.05
CA ASP A 202 6.11 -2.54 29.46
C ASP A 202 6.29 -1.02 29.44
N GLU A 203 7.51 -0.52 29.65
CA GLU A 203 7.82 0.92 29.53
C GLU A 203 7.78 1.36 28.07
N GLU A 204 8.40 0.60 27.17
CA GLU A 204 8.41 0.90 25.73
C GLU A 204 7.01 0.80 25.12
N ILE A 205 6.21 -0.19 25.55
CA ILE A 205 4.80 -0.30 25.14
C ILE A 205 4.03 0.96 25.54
N ARG A 206 4.20 1.44 26.79
CA ARG A 206 3.55 2.67 27.26
C ARG A 206 3.95 3.90 26.43
N ILE A 207 5.21 3.99 25.99
CA ILE A 207 5.68 5.07 25.10
C ILE A 207 4.98 4.99 23.73
N VAL A 208 4.92 3.80 23.13
CA VAL A 208 4.29 3.58 21.81
C VAL A 208 2.80 3.90 21.83
N GLU A 209 2.09 3.43 22.86
CA GLU A 209 0.65 3.66 23.01
C GLU A 209 0.32 5.10 23.39
N GLY A 210 1.15 5.73 24.23
CA GLY A 210 1.00 7.14 24.62
C GLY A 210 1.17 8.11 23.45
N ALA A 211 2.07 7.80 22.52
CA ALA A 211 2.30 8.60 21.32
C ALA A 211 1.26 8.38 20.20
N SER A 212 0.36 7.41 20.38
CA SER A 212 -0.68 7.05 19.40
C SER A 212 -2.06 7.65 19.74
N LYS A 213 -2.16 8.39 20.84
CA LYS A 213 -3.31 9.22 21.22
C LYS A 213 -3.17 10.63 20.67
#